data_AF-A0A2D6RYY1-F1
#
_entry.id   AF-A0A2D6RYY1-F1
#
_cell.length_a   1.000
_cell.length_b   1.000
_cell.length_c   1.000
_cell.angle_alpha   90.00
_cell.angle_beta   90.00
_cell.angle_gamma   90.00
#
_symmetry.space_group_name_H-M   'P 1'
#
loop_
_entity.id
_entity.type
_entity.pdbx_description
1 polymer ?
#
loop_
_entity_poly.entity_id
_entity_poly.type
_entity_poly.pdbx_seq_one_letter_code
_entity_poly.pdbx_strand_id
1 'polypeptide(L)' 'MLMACSDTSIIVPDNAQSKGPHVSGTGVVKASPDIVRASIGVQTFNEDAETAVAVNNEKVNAIFFVFGEKGISRTDF' A
#
# COMPACT_ATOMS: atom_id res chain seq x y z
N MET A 1 -10.12 -0.13 3.80
CA MET A 1 -10.18 0.45 5.16
C MET A 1 -9.02 1.43 5.25
N LEU A 2 -9.30 2.74 5.25
CA LEU A 2 -8.27 3.79 5.30
C LEU A 2 -7.94 4.02 6.78
N MET A 3 -6.75 3.59 7.23
CA MET A 3 -6.27 3.86 8.58
C MET A 3 -5.61 5.25 8.59
N ALA A 4 -6.34 6.24 9.10
CA ALA A 4 -5.76 7.53 9.47
C ALA A 4 -5.02 7.37 10.80
N CYS A 5 -3.79 7.86 10.88
CA CYS A 5 -2.98 7.87 12.10
C CYS A 5 -3.77 8.47 13.26
N SER A 6 -3.89 7.73 14.36
CA SER A 6 -4.55 8.17 15.59
C SER A 6 -3.78 9.34 16.21
N ASP A 7 -4.46 10.48 16.37
CA ASP A 7 -3.97 11.65 17.11
C ASP A 7 -3.57 11.23 18.53
N THR A 8 -2.27 11.24 18.81
CA THR A 8 -1.77 11.05 20.18
C THR A 8 -1.77 12.41 20.85
N SER A 9 -2.81 12.72 21.64
CA SER A 9 -2.82 13.91 22.49
C SER A 9 -2.00 13.64 23.76
N ILE A 10 -0.91 14.39 23.94
CA ILE A 10 -0.16 14.40 25.20
C ILE A 10 -0.87 15.37 26.15
N ILE A 11 -1.51 14.84 27.19
CA ILE A 11 -2.11 15.64 28.25
C ILE A 11 -1.03 15.91 29.30
N VAL A 12 -0.59 17.17 29.42
CA VAL A 12 0.32 17.62 30.49
C VAL A 12 -0.53 18.08 31.68
N PRO A 13 -0.30 17.57 32.91
CA PRO A 13 -1.03 18.02 34.10
C PRO A 13 -0.70 19.49 34.44
N ASP A 14 -1.74 20.26 34.73
CA ASP A 14 -1.80 21.74 34.82
C ASP A 14 -1.01 22.36 36.01
N ASN A 15 -0.26 21.56 36.76
CA ASN A 15 0.20 21.93 38.11
C ASN A 15 1.71 22.24 38.17
N ALA A 16 2.43 22.19 37.06
CA ALA A 16 3.85 22.54 36.97
C ALA A 16 4.02 23.87 36.21
N GLN A 17 3.81 25.00 36.91
CA GLN A 17 4.16 26.32 36.39
C GLN A 17 5.69 26.42 36.19
N SER A 18 6.16 26.05 35.01
CA SER A 18 7.52 26.34 34.56
C SER A 18 7.69 27.85 34.39
N LYS A 19 8.58 28.48 35.17
CA LYS A 19 8.96 29.89 34.99
C LYS A 19 9.95 30.01 33.82
N GLY A 20 9.41 30.09 32.60
CA GLY A 20 10.16 30.31 31.36
C GLY A 20 9.22 30.40 30.14
N PRO A 21 9.68 30.92 28.99
CA PRO A 21 8.86 30.97 27.78
C PRO A 21 8.51 29.55 27.32
N HIS A 22 7.23 29.22 27.33
CA HIS A 22 6.71 27.94 26.85
C HIS A 22 6.37 28.09 25.37
N VAL A 23 7.08 27.35 24.52
CA VAL A 23 6.92 27.40 23.06
C VAL A 23 6.39 26.07 22.59
N SER A 24 5.22 26.08 21.95
CA SER A 24 4.69 24.95 21.21
C SER A 24 4.75 25.26 19.71
N GLY A 25 5.14 24.27 18.92
CA GLY A 25 5.16 24.35 17.47
C GLY A 25 4.49 23.12 16.89
N THR A 26 3.57 23.33 15.96
CA THR A 26 2.90 22.25 15.23
C THR A 26 3.32 22.30 13.78
N GLY A 27 3.97 21.24 13.29
CA GLY A 27 4.26 21.04 11.87
C GLY A 27 3.24 20.10 11.25
N VAL A 28 2.62 20.50 10.15
CA VAL A 28 1.72 19.64 9.37
C VAL A 28 2.33 19.44 8.00
N VAL A 29 2.62 18.18 7.65
CA VAL A 29 3.09 17.79 6.32
C VAL A 29 1.98 17.00 5.65
N LYS A 30 1.63 17.39 4.42
CA LYS A 30 0.68 16.67 3.58
C LYS A 30 1.38 16.31 2.28
N ALA A 31 1.27 15.06 1.88
CA ALA A 31 1.70 14.57 0.58
C ALA A 31 0.63 13.67 0.00
N SER A 32 0.45 13.74 -1.32
CA SER A 32 -0.38 12.79 -2.04
C SER A 32 0.40 11.48 -2.23
N PRO A 33 -0.24 10.30 -2.13
CA PRO A 33 0.41 9.04 -2.44
C PRO A 33 0.91 9.04 -3.89
N ASP A 34 2.15 8.64 -4.08
CA ASP A 34 2.86 8.59 -5.37
C ASP A 34 3.09 7.16 -5.87
N ILE A 35 2.84 6.15 -5.03
CA ILE A 35 3.06 4.73 -5.32
C ILE A 35 1.79 3.94 -5.02
N VAL A 36 1.47 2.98 -5.91
CA VAL A 36 0.43 1.97 -5.70
C VAL A 36 1.07 0.58 -5.77
N ARG A 37 0.65 -0.33 -4.89
CA ARG A 37 1.03 -1.75 -4.92
C ARG A 37 -0.22 -2.59 -5.02
N ALA A 38 -0.23 -3.57 -5.93
CA ALA A 38 -1.34 -4.50 -6.11
C ALA A 38 -0.80 -5.93 -6.27
N SER A 39 -1.49 -6.89 -5.66
CA SER A 39 -1.18 -8.32 -5.81
C SER A 39 -2.36 -9.00 -6.48
N ILE A 40 -2.10 -9.69 -7.59
CA ILE A 40 -3.12 -10.34 -8.40
C ILE A 40 -2.78 -11.82 -8.49
N GLY A 41 -3.70 -12.66 -8.04
CA GLY A 41 -3.60 -14.11 -8.13
C GLY A 41 -4.42 -14.64 -9.31
N VAL A 42 -3.85 -15.59 -10.05
CA VAL A 42 -4.59 -16.36 -11.07
C VAL A 42 -4.81 -17.76 -10.54
N GLN A 43 -6.06 -18.21 -10.55
CA GLN A 43 -6.41 -19.57 -10.15
C GLN A 43 -7.01 -20.32 -11.33
N THR A 44 -6.59 -21.57 -11.49
CA THR A 44 -7.10 -22.48 -12.51
C THR A 44 -7.48 -23.79 -11.84
N PHE A 45 -8.55 -24.42 -12.33
CA PHE A 45 -9.03 -25.71 -11.84
C PHE A 45 -9.11 -26.68 -13.02
N ASN A 46 -8.53 -27.86 -12.83
CA ASN A 46 -8.61 -29.00 -13.73
C ASN A 46 -8.46 -30.28 -12.89
N GLU A 47 -9.02 -31.39 -13.36
CA GLU A 47 -8.86 -32.70 -12.71
C GLU A 47 -7.43 -33.22 -12.80
N ASP A 48 -6.73 -32.87 -13.88
CA ASP A 48 -5.33 -33.13 -14.09
C ASP A 48 -4.46 -31.94 -13.64
N ALA A 49 -3.50 -32.22 -12.75
CA ALA A 49 -2.65 -31.20 -12.15
C ALA A 49 -1.70 -30.55 -13.16
N GLU A 50 -1.17 -31.33 -14.11
CA GLU A 50 -0.25 -30.83 -15.13
C GLU A 50 -0.97 -29.83 -16.04
N THR A 51 -2.17 -30.18 -16.49
CA THR A 51 -3.04 -29.32 -17.28
C THR A 51 -3.45 -28.06 -16.51
N ALA A 52 -3.78 -28.17 -15.22
CA ALA A 52 -4.12 -27.02 -14.39
C ALA A 52 -2.97 -25.99 -14.33
N VAL A 53 -1.74 -26.47 -14.16
CA VAL A 53 -0.53 -25.64 -14.10
C VAL A 53 -0.22 -25.02 -15.46
N ALA A 54 -0.27 -25.81 -16.54
CA ALA A 54 -0.02 -25.33 -17.89
C ALA A 54 -0.95 -24.16 -18.25
N VAL A 55 -2.26 -24.35 -18.04
CA VAL A 55 -3.27 -23.31 -18.32
C VAL A 55 -3.12 -22.11 -17.37
N ASN A 56 -2.70 -22.32 -16.12
CA ASN A 56 -2.44 -21.21 -15.20
C ASN A 56 -1.28 -20.34 -15.69
N ASN A 57 -0.17 -20.96 -16.12
CA ASN A 57 0.99 -20.24 -16.64
C ASN A 57 0.63 -19.42 -17.89
N GLU A 58 -0.16 -19.97 -18.80
CA GLU A 58 -0.65 -19.24 -19.98
C GLU A 58 -1.46 -17.99 -19.58
N LYS A 59 -2.38 -18.13 -18.62
CA LYS A 59 -3.20 -17.01 -18.13
C LYS A 59 -2.37 -15.94 -17.44
N VAL A 60 -1.38 -16.33 -16.63
CA VAL A 60 -0.46 -15.39 -15.98
C VAL A 60 0.33 -14.61 -17.04
N ASN A 61 0.84 -15.28 -18.07
CA ASN A 61 1.55 -14.62 -19.17
C ASN A 61 0.66 -13.63 -19.95
N ALA A 62 -0.61 -13.98 -20.17
CA ALA A 62 -1.57 -13.07 -20.79
C ALA A 62 -1.79 -11.79 -19.97
N ILE A 63 -1.79 -11.89 -18.63
CA ILE A 63 -1.90 -10.71 -17.75
C ILE A 63 -0.70 -9.79 -17.91
N PHE A 64 0.53 -10.34 -17.90
CA PHE A 64 1.74 -9.54 -18.11
C PHE A 64 1.70 -8.79 -19.45
N PHE A 65 1.20 -9.44 -20.51
CA PHE A 65 1.04 -8.81 -21.81
C PHE A 65 0.05 -7.64 -21.76
N VAL A 66 -1.16 -7.86 -21.23
CA VAL A 66 -2.20 -6.82 -21.15
C VAL A 66 -1.73 -5.65 -20.29
N PHE A 67 -1.05 -5.89 -19.18
CA PHE A 67 -0.50 -4.82 -18.34
C PHE A 67 0.60 -4.02 -19.03
N GLY A 68 1.45 -4.68 -19.82
CA GLY A 68 2.37 -3.99 -20.72
C GLY A 68 1.66 -3.09 -21.72
N GLU A 69 0.57 -3.55 -22.35
CA GLU A 69 -0.24 -2.73 -23.27
C GLU A 69 -0.94 -1.55 -22.57
N LYS A 70 -1.22 -1.67 -21.28
CA LYS A 70 -1.77 -0.58 -20.44
C LYS A 70 -0.70 0.37 -19.90
N GLY A 71 0.57 0.15 -20.23
CA GLY A 71 1.68 1.04 -19.89
C GLY A 71 2.32 0.75 -18.52
N ILE A 72 2.03 -0.40 -17.90
CA ILE A 72 2.74 -0.84 -16.70
C ILE A 72 4.12 -1.37 -17.14
N SER A 73 5.18 -0.82 -16.54
CA SER A 73 6.55 -1.21 -16.89
C SER A 73 6.84 -2.63 -16.44
N ARG A 74 7.72 -3.32 -17.18
CA ARG A 74 8.23 -4.63 -16.76
C ARG A 74 9.01 -4.61 -15.44
N THR A 75 9.52 -3.44 -15.06
CA THR A 75 10.23 -3.23 -13.79
C THR A 75 9.29 -3.13 -12.59
N ASP A 76 7.99 -3.01 -12.82
CA ASP A 76 6.97 -2.82 -11.78
C ASP A 76 6.27 -4.14 -11.39
N PHE A 77 6.71 -5.27 -11.97
CA PHE A 77 6.25 -6.62 -11.64
C PHE A 77 7.13 -7.30 -10.58
#